data_AF-A0A5K1K691-F1
#
_entry.id   AF-A0A5K1K691-F1
#
_cell.length_a   1.000
_cell.length_b   1.000
_cell.length_c   1.000
_cell.angle_alpha   90.00
_cell.angle_beta   90.00
_cell.angle_gamma   90.00
#
_symmetry.space_group_name_H-M   'P 1'
#
loop_
_entity.id
_entity.type
_entity.pdbx_description
1 polymer ?
#
loop_
_entity_poly.entity_id
_entity_poly.type
_entity_poly.pdbx_seq_one_letter_code
_entity_poly.pdbx_strand_id
1 'polypeptide(L)'
;MLSGGFYKATIHRVVQPPADQRGYPRLGLFYFGYPNDDVKLVPMKDSPVLRRVGIVRKCADEDAPTMEEMRKARTRSYGRVALKKTADGHEEEVSGGVVVKHYN
;
A
#
# COMPACT_ATOMS: atom_id res chain seq x y z
N MET A 1 -2.09 -1.34 7.57
CA MET A 1 -3.22 -1.05 8.48
C MET A 1 -3.16 -1.97 9.70
N LEU A 2 -2.99 -3.28 9.53
CA LEU A 2 -2.84 -4.26 10.62
C LEU A 2 -1.79 -3.90 11.69
N SER A 3 -0.63 -3.38 11.27
CA SER A 3 0.44 -2.96 12.18
C SER A 3 0.27 -1.57 12.79
N GLY A 4 -0.87 -0.88 12.56
CA GLY A 4 -1.10 0.46 13.09
C GLY A 4 -0.03 1.49 12.72
N GLY A 5 0.65 1.33 11.58
CA GLY A 5 1.74 2.22 11.16
C GLY A 5 3.12 1.89 11.73
N PHE A 6 3.24 0.89 12.62
CA PHE A 6 4.52 0.47 13.19
C PHE A 6 5.51 0.00 12.13
N TYR A 7 5.06 -0.86 11.20
CA TYR A 7 5.82 -1.21 10.02
C TYR A 7 5.50 -0.25 8.88
N LYS A 8 6.50 0.57 8.52
CA LYS A 8 6.41 1.48 7.38
C LYS A 8 6.61 0.70 6.08
N ALA A 9 5.69 0.86 5.12
CA ALA A 9 5.87 0.33 3.77
C ALA A 9 7.03 1.05 3.07
N THR A 10 7.94 0.28 2.48
CA THR A 10 9.11 0.82 1.78
C THR A 10 8.74 1.31 0.39
N ILE A 11 9.38 2.41 -0.03
CA ILE A 11 9.28 2.93 -1.40
C ILE A 11 10.46 2.32 -2.16
N HIS A 12 10.18 1.68 -3.29
CA HIS A 12 11.20 1.06 -4.13
C HIS A 12 10.87 1.30 -5.60
N ARG A 13 11.91 1.37 -6.44
CA ARG A 13 11.77 1.54 -7.89
C ARG A 13 12.83 0.74 -8.61
N VAL A 14 12.51 0.36 -9.85
CA VAL A 14 13.47 -0.25 -10.77
C VAL A 14 13.99 0.84 -11.70
N VAL A 15 15.30 1.05 -11.71
CA VAL A 15 15.96 1.99 -12.63
C VAL A 15 16.31 1.32 -13.95
N GLN A 16 16.46 2.12 -15.02
CA GLN A 16 16.92 1.63 -16.31
C GLN A 16 18.35 1.06 -16.15
N PRO A 17 18.64 -0.13 -16.72
CA PRO A 17 19.98 -0.69 -16.64
C PRO A 17 20.99 0.15 -17.45
N PRO A 18 22.29 0.06 -17.12
CA PRO A 18 23.38 0.60 -17.91
C PRO A 18 23.29 0.21 -19.40
N ALA A 19 23.85 1.04 -20.28
CA ALA A 19 23.64 0.93 -21.74
C ALA A 19 24.06 -0.44 -22.31
N ASP A 20 25.16 -0.99 -21.82
CA ASP A 20 25.71 -2.30 -22.16
C ASP A 20 24.83 -3.47 -21.67
N GLN A 21 23.93 -3.24 -20.71
CA GLN A 21 23.05 -4.27 -20.15
C GLN A 21 21.63 -4.27 -20.73
N ARG A 22 21.27 -3.26 -21.55
CA ARG A 22 19.88 -3.08 -22.05
C ARG A 22 19.39 -4.18 -22.98
N GLY A 23 20.30 -4.93 -23.62
CA GLY A 23 19.97 -6.00 -24.55
C GLY A 23 19.66 -7.36 -23.89
N TYR A 24 19.84 -7.49 -22.57
CA TYR A 24 19.69 -8.76 -21.88
C TYR A 24 18.31 -8.91 -21.22
N PRO A 25 17.72 -10.12 -21.25
CA PRO A 25 16.49 -10.38 -20.53
C PRO A 25 16.70 -10.25 -19.02
N ARG A 26 15.74 -9.62 -18.33
CA ARG A 26 15.68 -9.57 -16.86
C ARG A 26 14.48 -10.40 -16.40
N LEU A 27 14.74 -11.40 -15.56
CA LEU A 27 13.72 -12.28 -15.01
C LEU A 27 13.44 -11.87 -13.56
N GLY A 28 12.17 -11.69 -13.22
CA GLY A 28 11.72 -11.42 -11.87
C GLY A 28 10.57 -12.35 -11.52
N LEU A 29 10.66 -12.98 -10.35
CA LEU A 29 9.57 -13.76 -9.76
C LEU A 29 9.13 -13.05 -8.47
N PHE A 30 7.88 -12.64 -8.42
CA PHE A 30 7.31 -11.93 -7.28
C PHE A 30 6.14 -12.73 -6.72
N TYR A 31 6.16 -12.96 -5.41
CA TYR A 31 5.04 -13.52 -4.67
C TYR A 31 4.53 -12.49 -3.67
N PHE A 32 3.28 -12.07 -3.84
CA PHE A 32 2.63 -11.13 -2.95
C PHE A 32 1.73 -11.88 -1.98
N GLY A 33 2.12 -11.89 -0.71
CA GLY A 33 1.30 -12.46 0.37
C GLY A 33 0.24 -11.47 0.85
N TYR A 34 -0.97 -11.97 1.03
CA TYR A 34 -2.11 -11.23 1.56
C TYR A 34 -2.76 -12.01 2.72
N PRO A 35 -3.39 -11.32 3.69
CA PRO A 35 -4.39 -11.95 4.55
C PRO A 35 -5.50 -12.64 3.75
N ASN A 36 -6.27 -13.51 4.40
CA ASN A 36 -7.49 -14.07 3.81
C ASN A 36 -8.47 -12.94 3.43
N ASP A 37 -9.28 -13.19 2.41
CA ASP A 37 -10.14 -12.20 1.76
C ASP A 37 -11.14 -11.53 2.74
N ASP A 38 -11.63 -12.27 3.73
CA ASP A 38 -12.59 -11.84 4.76
C ASP A 38 -11.97 -11.04 5.92
N VAL A 39 -10.64 -10.96 6.01
CA VAL A 39 -9.96 -10.25 7.09
C VAL A 39 -10.19 -8.75 6.96
N LYS A 40 -10.85 -8.15 7.96
CA LYS A 40 -10.98 -6.69 8.08
C LYS A 40 -9.62 -6.06 8.44
N LEU A 41 -9.19 -5.07 7.67
CA LEU A 41 -7.84 -4.49 7.78
C LEU A 41 -7.71 -3.46 8.92
N VAL A 42 -8.07 -3.84 10.14
CA VAL A 42 -7.95 -3.00 11.34
C VAL A 42 -6.63 -3.24 12.09
N PRO A 43 -6.07 -2.24 12.80
CA PRO A 43 -4.88 -2.45 13.63
C PRO A 43 -5.09 -3.50 14.72
N MET A 44 -4.05 -4.30 15.01
CA MET A 44 -4.07 -5.31 16.09
C MET A 44 -3.93 -4.65 17.48
N LYS A 45 -5.00 -4.02 17.97
CA LYS A 45 -5.01 -3.18 19.20
C LYS A 45 -4.54 -3.91 20.47
N ASP A 46 -4.62 -5.23 20.50
CA ASP A 46 -4.18 -6.04 21.63
C ASP A 46 -2.68 -6.29 21.68
N SER A 47 -1.93 -5.89 20.65
CA SER A 47 -0.49 -5.95 20.66
C SER A 47 0.09 -5.04 21.76
N PRO A 48 0.89 -5.58 22.71
CA PRO A 48 1.57 -4.78 23.73
C PRO A 48 2.49 -3.71 23.11
N VAL A 49 3.06 -4.01 21.94
CA VAL A 49 3.91 -3.08 21.20
C VAL A 49 3.09 -1.91 20.67
N LEU A 50 1.95 -2.18 20.01
CA LEU A 50 1.10 -1.11 19.46
C LEU A 50 0.49 -0.23 20.56
N ARG A 51 0.16 -0.80 21.72
CA ARG A 51 -0.27 -0.04 22.90
C ARG A 51 0.81 0.93 23.39
N ARG A 52 2.08 0.52 23.36
CA ARG A 52 3.22 1.35 23.79
C ARG A 52 3.59 2.45 22.79
N VAL A 53 3.60 2.13 21.49
CA VAL A 53 4.12 3.04 20.44
C VAL A 53 3.02 3.87 19.77
N GLY A 54 1.76 3.57 20.04
CA GLY A 54 0.61 4.23 19.42
C GLY A 54 0.23 3.61 18.07
N ILE A 55 -0.97 3.97 17.61
CA ILE A 55 -1.56 3.48 16.36
C ILE A 55 -1.84 4.67 15.46
N VAL A 56 -1.21 4.67 14.28
CA VAL A 56 -1.52 5.56 13.18
C VAL A 56 -2.58 4.89 12.29
N ARG A 57 -3.81 5.40 12.34
CA ARG A 57 -4.92 4.91 11.53
C ARG A 57 -4.91 5.55 10.16
N LYS A 58 -5.30 4.77 9.14
CA LYS A 58 -5.53 5.27 7.78
C LYS A 58 -6.99 5.66 7.52
N CYS A 59 -7.91 5.09 8.27
CA CYS A 59 -9.35 5.35 8.26
C CYS A 59 -9.93 4.94 9.64
N ALA A 60 -11.21 5.21 9.89
CA ALA A 60 -11.89 4.65 11.06
C ALA A 60 -11.96 3.12 10.96
N ASP A 61 -12.08 2.43 12.08
CA ASP A 61 -12.07 0.95 12.11
C ASP A 61 -13.37 0.36 11.55
N GLU A 62 -14.45 1.14 11.62
CA GLU A 62 -15.78 0.87 11.07
C GLU A 62 -15.72 0.89 9.54
N ASP A 63 -14.99 1.84 8.97
CA ASP A 63 -14.81 2.06 7.53
C ASP A 63 -13.66 1.23 6.92
N ALA A 64 -12.91 0.48 7.73
CA ALA A 64 -11.79 -0.30 7.24
C ALA A 64 -12.26 -1.42 6.30
N PRO A 65 -11.68 -1.54 5.08
CA PRO A 65 -12.09 -2.56 4.13
C PRO A 65 -11.63 -3.95 4.56
N THR A 66 -12.26 -4.99 4.00
CA THR A 66 -11.68 -6.34 3.98
C THR A 66 -10.48 -6.41 3.05
N MET A 67 -9.68 -7.48 3.15
CA MET A 67 -8.55 -7.68 2.25
C MET A 67 -9.03 -7.85 0.80
N GLU A 68 -10.16 -8.51 0.57
CA GLU A 68 -10.73 -8.66 -0.77
C GLU A 68 -11.08 -7.30 -1.39
N GLU A 69 -11.80 -6.46 -0.65
CA GLU A 69 -12.20 -5.12 -1.09
C GLU A 69 -10.99 -4.26 -1.41
N MET A 70 -10.00 -4.24 -0.51
CA MET A 70 -8.79 -3.45 -0.70
C MET A 70 -7.98 -3.94 -1.91
N ARG A 71 -7.86 -5.26 -2.10
CA ARG A 71 -7.16 -5.85 -3.24
C ARG A 71 -7.86 -5.49 -4.55
N LYS A 72 -9.18 -5.69 -4.63
CA LYS A 72 -9.97 -5.35 -5.82
C LYS A 72 -9.91 -3.86 -6.14
N ALA A 73 -10.00 -2.99 -5.12
CA ALA A 73 -9.94 -1.55 -5.28
C ALA A 73 -8.61 -1.11 -5.90
N ARG A 74 -7.47 -1.55 -5.32
CA ARG A 74 -6.14 -1.20 -5.84
C ARG A 74 -5.90 -1.73 -7.25
N THR A 75 -6.28 -2.99 -7.53
CA THR A 75 -6.09 -3.57 -8.86
C THR A 75 -6.92 -2.85 -9.92
N ARG A 76 -8.13 -2.39 -9.57
CA ARG A 76 -8.99 -1.64 -10.48
C ARG A 76 -8.49 -0.22 -10.74
N SER A 77 -7.91 0.44 -9.74
CA SER A 77 -7.49 1.84 -9.85
C SER A 77 -6.11 2.02 -10.46
N TYR A 78 -5.21 1.05 -10.27
CA TYR A 78 -3.81 1.17 -10.69
C TYR A 78 -3.66 1.52 -12.17
N GLY A 79 -3.05 2.69 -12.44
CA GLY A 79 -2.81 3.22 -13.79
C GLY A 79 -4.06 3.65 -14.55
N ARG A 80 -5.24 3.70 -13.91
CA ARG A 80 -6.54 3.98 -14.54
C ARG A 80 -7.28 5.18 -13.97
N VAL A 81 -6.91 5.65 -12.79
CA VAL A 81 -7.55 6.81 -12.15
C VAL A 81 -6.66 8.04 -12.20
N ALA A 82 -7.28 9.21 -12.31
CA ALA A 82 -6.56 10.48 -12.19
C ALA A 82 -6.06 10.64 -10.75
N LEU A 83 -4.75 10.85 -10.61
CA LEU A 83 -4.12 11.08 -9.32
C LEU A 83 -4.26 12.56 -8.94
N LYS A 84 -4.53 12.84 -7.66
CA LYS A 84 -4.61 14.20 -7.15
C LYS A 84 -3.23 14.62 -6.64
N LYS A 85 -2.71 15.72 -7.16
CA LYS A 85 -1.46 16.30 -6.65
C LYS A 85 -1.69 16.99 -5.32
N THR A 86 -0.85 16.69 -4.33
CA THR A 86 -0.87 17.29 -3.00
C THR A 86 0.12 18.45 -2.90
N ALA A 87 -0.01 19.29 -1.87
CA ALA A 87 0.82 20.48 -1.68
C ALA A 87 2.31 20.15 -1.46
N ASP A 88 2.61 18.96 -0.94
CA ASP A 88 3.96 18.40 -0.78
C ASP A 88 4.53 17.81 -2.08
N GLY A 89 3.84 17.98 -3.21
CA GLY A 89 4.30 17.59 -4.55
C GLY A 89 4.06 16.14 -4.92
N HIS A 90 3.54 15.33 -3.99
CA HIS A 90 3.20 13.94 -4.24
C HIS A 90 1.82 13.77 -4.89
N GLU A 91 1.51 12.55 -5.28
CA GLU A 91 0.25 12.18 -5.90
C GLU A 91 -0.52 11.23 -4.98
N GLU A 92 -1.82 11.40 -4.87
CA GLU A 92 -2.69 10.56 -4.05
C GLU A 92 -3.92 10.09 -4.82
N GLU A 93 -4.37 8.87 -4.49
CA GLU A 93 -5.68 8.35 -4.87
C GLU A 93 -6.41 7.83 -3.62
N VAL A 94 -7.73 7.66 -3.72
CA VAL A 94 -8.51 6.94 -2.71
C VAL A 94 -8.89 5.58 -3.26
N SER A 95 -8.36 4.52 -2.65
CA SER A 95 -8.67 3.13 -3.00
C SER A 95 -9.45 2.49 -1.85
N GLY A 96 -10.73 2.15 -2.10
CA GLY A 96 -11.57 1.48 -1.09
C GLY A 96 -11.70 2.28 0.21
N GLY A 97 -11.90 3.60 0.10
CA GLY A 97 -11.99 4.50 1.25
C GLY A 97 -10.65 4.85 1.92
N VAL A 98 -9.54 4.28 1.47
CA VAL A 98 -8.20 4.51 2.03
C VAL A 98 -7.37 5.38 1.10
N VAL A 99 -6.77 6.45 1.65
CA VAL A 99 -5.81 7.27 0.90
C VAL A 99 -4.53 6.48 0.63
N VAL A 100 -4.16 6.40 -0.64
CA VAL A 100 -2.95 5.77 -1.15
C VAL A 100 -2.09 6.85 -1.79
N LYS A 101 -0.91 7.05 -1.21
CA LYS A 101 0.10 7.98 -1.71
C LYS A 101 1.03 7.28 -2.69
N HIS A 102 1.23 7.91 -3.85
CA HIS A 102 2.09 7.50 -4.94
C HIS A 102 3.40 8.28 -4.92
N TYR A 103 4.46 7.61 -5.36
CA TYR A 103 5.83 8.14 -5.36
C TYR A 103 6.41 7.92 -6.76
N ASN A 104 6.11 8.86 -7.66
CA ASN A 104 6.64 8.92 -9.03
C ASN A 104 7.83 9.89 -9.10
#